data_AF-A0A2E7W618-F1
#
_entry.id   AF-A0A2E7W618-F1
#
_cell.length_a   1.000
_cell.length_b   1.000
_cell.length_c   1.000
_cell.angle_alpha   90.00
_cell.angle_beta   90.00
_cell.angle_gamma   90.00
#
_symmetry.space_group_name_H-M   'P 1'
#
loop_
_entity.id
_entity.type
_entity.pdbx_description
1 polymer ?
#
loop_
_entity_poly.entity_id
_entity_poly.type
_entity_poly.pdbx_seq_one_letter_code
_entity_poly.pdbx_strand_id
1 'polypeptide(L)'
;MVWSEDRVEKLRKLWADGLTTGEIGKRLGVSKNSVVGKAHRLNLESRPSPIRRSAKKIEKAKKKPTVYKLADLTSQTCRWPFGDPTDDNFHFCGLPVFQSKPYCLDHCAQAFVGSNRKTSDNSS
;
A
#
# COMPACT_ATOMS: atom_id res chain seq x y z
N MET A 1 19.73 22.46 14.80
CA MET A 1 20.73 21.36 14.89
C MET A 1 21.93 21.70 14.02
N VAL A 2 23.11 21.74 14.61
CA VAL A 2 24.37 22.07 13.93
C VAL A 2 24.96 20.80 13.30
N TRP A 3 25.33 20.88 12.02
CA TRP A 3 26.06 19.83 11.31
C TRP A 3 27.56 20.01 11.59
N SER A 4 28.04 19.37 12.65
CA SER A 4 29.46 19.30 12.97
C SER A 4 30.26 18.61 11.85
N GLU A 5 31.53 18.95 11.70
CA GLU A 5 32.41 18.39 10.67
C GLU A 5 32.50 16.86 10.72
N ASP A 6 32.61 16.27 11.92
CA ASP A 6 32.57 14.81 12.15
C ASP A 6 31.28 14.15 11.62
N ARG A 7 30.12 14.83 11.76
CA ARG A 7 28.85 14.32 11.22
C ARG A 7 28.80 14.38 9.69
N VAL A 8 29.42 15.40 9.10
CA VAL A 8 29.50 15.55 7.65
C VAL A 8 30.41 14.48 7.05
N GLU A 9 31.53 14.18 7.70
CA GLU A 9 32.43 13.08 7.30
C GLU A 9 31.72 11.73 7.36
N LYS A 10 31.06 11.41 8.48
CA LYS A 10 30.27 10.18 8.63
C LYS A 10 29.15 10.09 7.60
N LEU A 11 28.47 11.20 7.29
CA LEU A 11 27.46 11.26 6.24
C LEU A 11 28.06 10.84 4.89
N ARG A 12 29.20 11.42 4.48
CA ARG A 12 29.87 11.08 3.22
C ARG A 12 30.26 9.61 3.14
N LYS A 13 30.84 9.07 4.22
CA LYS A 13 31.24 7.66 4.30
C LYS A 13 30.04 6.73 4.15
N LEU A 14 28.99 6.93 4.96
CA LEU A 14 27.79 6.11 4.91
C LEU A 14 27.01 6.26 3.59
N TRP A 15 27.12 7.42 2.93
CA TRP A 15 26.55 7.67 1.61
C TRP A 15 27.25 6.84 0.53
N ALA A 16 28.60 6.81 0.55
CA ALA A 16 29.42 6.00 -0.35
C ALA A 16 29.25 4.49 -0.11
N ASP A 17 29.11 4.06 1.14
CA ASP A 17 28.76 2.67 1.52
C ASP A 17 27.37 2.24 1.00
N GLY A 18 26.58 3.19 0.50
CA GLY A 18 25.25 2.93 0.00
C GLY A 18 24.26 2.58 1.11
N LEU A 19 24.24 3.31 2.22
CA LEU A 19 23.18 3.18 3.21
C LEU A 19 21.99 4.07 2.87
N THR A 20 20.77 3.58 3.15
CA THR A 20 19.55 4.37 2.91
C THR A 20 19.54 5.62 3.78
N THR A 21 18.92 6.70 3.30
CA THR A 21 18.83 7.99 4.01
C THR A 21 18.22 7.84 5.42
N GLY A 22 17.27 6.91 5.59
CA GLY A 22 16.70 6.58 6.90
C GLY A 22 17.69 5.92 7.85
N GLU A 23 18.52 4.99 7.36
CA GLU A 23 19.54 4.31 8.17
C GLU A 23 20.69 5.26 8.54
N ILE A 24 21.12 6.09 7.59
CA ILE A 24 22.09 7.16 7.84
C ILE A 24 21.56 8.11 8.92
N GLY A 25 20.28 8.50 8.84
CA GLY A 25 19.64 9.34 9.84
C GLY A 25 19.68 8.72 11.23
N LYS A 26 19.33 7.43 11.35
CA LYS A 26 19.42 6.68 12.61
C LYS A 26 20.83 6.67 13.19
N ARG A 27 21.86 6.38 12.38
CA ARG A 27 23.26 6.33 12.83
C ARG A 27 23.81 7.69 13.25
N LEU A 28 23.38 8.76 12.59
CA LEU A 28 23.80 10.12 12.91
C LEU A 28 22.94 10.78 14.01
N GLY A 29 21.85 10.14 14.43
CA GLY A 29 20.88 10.72 15.37
C GLY A 29 20.10 11.91 14.78
N VAL A 30 19.88 11.93 13.46
CA VAL A 30 19.19 13.01 12.74
C VAL A 30 18.03 12.47 11.90
N SER A 31 17.10 13.35 11.50
CA SER A 31 15.98 12.93 10.65
C SER A 31 16.44 12.55 9.24
N LYS A 32 15.74 11.62 8.59
CA LYS A 32 16.00 11.23 7.18
C LYS A 32 15.99 12.44 6.24
N ASN A 33 15.10 13.41 6.50
CA ASN A 33 14.95 14.62 5.69
C ASN A 33 16.14 15.56 5.88
N SER A 34 16.69 15.63 7.10
CA SER A 34 17.92 16.38 7.38
C SER A 34 19.12 15.81 6.63
N VAL A 35 19.21 14.47 6.52
CA VAL A 35 20.25 13.77 5.74
C VAL A 35 20.16 14.13 4.26
N VAL A 36 18.97 14.03 3.66
CA VAL A 36 18.76 14.36 2.23
C VAL A 36 19.11 15.82 1.96
N GLY A 37 18.59 16.73 2.79
CA GLY A 37 18.86 18.16 2.63
C GLY A 37 20.35 18.49 2.75
N LYS A 38 21.08 17.86 3.68
CA LYS A 38 22.52 18.07 3.82
C LYS A 38 23.31 17.43 2.67
N ALA A 39 22.95 16.23 2.22
CA ALA A 39 23.59 15.56 1.09
C ALA A 39 23.47 16.37 -0.20
N HIS A 40 22.28 16.93 -0.48
CA HIS A 40 22.07 17.84 -1.62
C HIS A 40 22.92 19.12 -1.50
N ARG A 41 22.98 19.74 -0.31
CA ARG A 41 23.79 20.95 -0.09
C ARG A 41 25.30 20.69 -0.21
N LEU A 42 25.73 19.46 0.01
CA LEU A 42 27.13 19.02 -0.15
C LEU A 42 27.44 18.54 -1.58
N ASN A 43 26.46 18.63 -2.48
CA ASN A 43 26.54 18.21 -3.88
C ASN A 43 27.10 16.79 -4.06
N LEU A 44 26.76 15.89 -3.14
CA LEU A 44 27.21 14.50 -3.19
C LEU A 44 26.65 13.84 -4.44
N GLU A 45 27.48 13.03 -5.11
CA GLU A 45 27.08 12.32 -6.32
C GLU A 45 25.81 11.51 -6.11
N SER A 46 24.97 11.50 -7.16
CA SER A 46 23.74 10.72 -7.19
C SER A 46 24.10 9.27 -6.94
N ARG A 47 23.69 8.77 -5.77
CA ARG A 47 24.04 7.43 -5.33
C ARG A 47 23.62 6.42 -6.42
N PRO A 48 24.54 5.57 -6.96
CA PRO A 48 24.20 4.58 -7.97
C PRO A 48 23.25 3.58 -7.32
N SER A 49 21.98 3.67 -7.68
CA SER A 49 20.86 3.04 -6.97
C SER A 49 21.06 1.54 -6.76
N PRO A 50 21.38 1.08 -5.55
CA PRO A 50 21.15 -0.29 -5.17
C PRO A 50 19.90 -0.21 -4.31
N ILE A 51 18.72 -0.14 -4.93
CA ILE A 51 17.49 -0.55 -4.27
C ILE A 51 17.61 -2.07 -4.04
N ARG A 52 18.61 -2.49 -3.25
CA ARG A 52 18.51 -3.70 -2.45
C ARG A 52 17.43 -3.34 -1.45
N ARG A 53 16.20 -3.72 -1.79
CA ARG A 53 15.04 -3.76 -0.88
C ARG A 53 15.40 -4.75 0.23
N SER A 54 16.31 -4.37 1.11
CA SER A 54 16.69 -5.14 2.28
C SER A 54 15.53 -5.05 3.24
N ALA A 55 14.71 -6.09 3.18
CA ALA A 55 13.67 -6.48 4.10
C ALA A 55 13.80 -5.83 5.49
N LYS A 56 12.99 -4.80 5.74
CA LYS A 56 12.42 -4.61 7.08
C LYS A 56 11.05 -3.96 6.98
N LYS A 57 10.05 -4.85 7.08
CA LYS A 57 8.70 -4.62 7.59
C LYS A 57 7.75 -3.83 6.68
N ILE A 58 7.42 -4.44 5.54
CA ILE A 58 6.00 -4.46 5.14
C ILE A 58 5.37 -5.53 6.02
N GLU A 59 4.82 -5.12 7.17
CA GLU A 59 3.77 -5.92 7.81
C GLU A 59 2.73 -6.16 6.72
N LYS A 60 2.56 -7.44 6.39
CA LYS A 60 1.68 -7.94 5.35
C LYS A 60 0.31 -7.30 5.53
N ALA A 61 -0.03 -6.33 4.68
CA ALA A 61 -1.42 -6.17 4.28
C ALA A 61 -1.80 -7.53 3.69
N LYS A 62 -2.48 -8.37 4.48
CA LYS A 62 -3.10 -9.60 4.00
C LYS A 62 -3.81 -9.20 2.71
N LYS A 63 -3.31 -9.68 1.57
CA LYS A 63 -4.02 -9.52 0.30
C LYS A 63 -5.36 -10.16 0.57
N LYS A 64 -6.40 -9.34 0.72
CA LYS A 64 -7.77 -9.84 0.85
C LYS A 64 -8.00 -10.69 -0.41
N PRO A 65 -8.61 -11.88 -0.30
CA PRO A 65 -8.87 -12.70 -1.47
C PRO A 65 -9.62 -11.83 -2.49
N THR A 66 -9.15 -11.83 -3.73
CA THR A 66 -9.74 -11.05 -4.83
C THR A 66 -11.07 -11.61 -5.28
N VAL A 67 -11.38 -12.85 -4.88
CA VAL A 67 -12.63 -13.55 -5.13
C VAL A 67 -13.14 -14.14 -3.82
N TYR A 68 -14.34 -13.78 -3.39
CA TYR A 68 -14.97 -14.37 -2.21
C TYR A 68 -16.02 -15.37 -2.67
N LYS A 69 -15.88 -16.65 -2.31
CA LYS A 69 -16.92 -17.65 -2.53
C LYS A 69 -17.84 -17.72 -1.31
N LEU A 70 -18.97 -18.43 -1.42
CA LEU A 70 -19.96 -18.53 -0.33
C LEU A 70 -19.33 -19.02 0.99
N ALA A 71 -18.32 -19.88 0.93
CA ALA A 71 -17.61 -20.39 2.11
C ALA A 71 -16.77 -19.32 2.83
N ASP A 72 -16.32 -18.28 2.12
CA ASP A 72 -15.48 -17.20 2.65
C ASP A 72 -16.31 -16.02 3.17
N LEU A 73 -17.64 -16.09 3.04
CA LEU A 73 -18.56 -15.02 3.47
C LEU A 73 -18.82 -15.08 4.96
N THR A 74 -18.68 -13.93 5.61
CA THR A 74 -19.03 -13.72 7.01
C THR A 74 -20.13 -12.67 7.13
N SER A 75 -20.68 -12.52 8.34
CA SER A 75 -21.61 -11.44 8.66
C SER A 75 -21.03 -10.03 8.54
N GLN A 76 -19.70 -9.92 8.40
CA GLN A 76 -18.98 -8.65 8.30
C GLN A 76 -18.48 -8.36 6.87
N THR A 77 -18.84 -9.19 5.88
CA THR A 77 -18.41 -9.04 4.49
C THR A 77 -19.58 -8.80 3.55
N CYS A 78 -19.37 -7.97 2.53
CA CYS A 78 -20.34 -7.60 1.52
C CYS A 78 -20.72 -8.81 0.66
N ARG A 79 -22.02 -9.08 0.57
CA ARG A 79 -22.60 -10.20 -0.19
C ARG A 79 -23.10 -9.81 -1.58
N TRP A 80 -22.53 -8.77 -2.19
CA TRP A 80 -22.92 -8.39 -3.55
C TRP A 80 -22.42 -9.44 -4.55
N PRO A 81 -23.29 -10.09 -5.34
CA PRO A 81 -22.88 -11.09 -6.31
C PRO A 81 -22.31 -10.45 -7.58
N PHE A 82 -21.24 -11.03 -8.09
CA PHE A 82 -20.66 -10.73 -9.39
C PHE A 82 -20.79 -11.97 -10.29
N GLY A 83 -21.38 -11.77 -11.46
CA GLY A 83 -21.69 -12.85 -12.40
C GLY A 83 -22.95 -13.64 -12.04
N ASP A 84 -23.21 -14.68 -12.83
CA ASP A 84 -24.38 -15.56 -12.68
C ASP A 84 -24.05 -16.80 -11.84
N PRO A 85 -25.00 -17.38 -11.09
CA PRO A 85 -24.76 -18.56 -10.25
C PRO A 85 -24.27 -19.82 -10.97
N THR A 86 -24.38 -19.83 -12.31
CA THR A 86 -23.96 -20.93 -13.19
C THR A 86 -22.57 -20.70 -13.80
N ASP A 87 -21.93 -19.56 -13.54
CA ASP A 87 -20.63 -19.18 -14.10
C ASP A 87 -19.48 -19.56 -13.13
N ASP A 88 -18.35 -20.03 -13.67
CA ASP A 88 -17.15 -20.39 -12.90
C ASP A 88 -16.52 -19.20 -12.16
N ASN A 89 -16.77 -17.99 -12.64
CA ASN A 89 -16.35 -16.72 -12.03
C ASN A 89 -17.42 -16.12 -11.12
N PHE A 90 -18.44 -16.88 -10.71
CA PHE A 90 -19.38 -16.41 -9.68
C PHE A 90 -18.66 -16.17 -8.35
N HIS A 91 -18.65 -14.91 -7.91
CA HIS A 91 -18.02 -14.51 -6.65
C HIS A 91 -18.74 -13.34 -6.01
N PHE A 92 -18.43 -13.08 -4.75
CA PHE A 92 -18.97 -11.97 -3.98
C PHE A 92 -17.90 -10.89 -3.76
N CYS A 93 -18.35 -9.67 -3.49
CA CYS A 93 -17.49 -8.53 -3.23
C CYS A 93 -16.51 -8.73 -2.05
N GLY A 94 -17.01 -9.19 -0.90
CA GLY A 94 -16.18 -9.47 0.27
C GLY A 94 -15.55 -8.25 0.98
N LEU A 95 -15.80 -7.03 0.49
CA LEU A 95 -15.44 -5.79 1.20
C LEU A 95 -16.19 -5.68 2.54
N PRO A 96 -15.67 -4.94 3.54
CA PRO A 96 -16.34 -4.81 4.83
C PRO A 96 -17.73 -4.19 4.67
N VAL A 97 -18.70 -4.74 5.40
CA VAL A 97 -20.06 -4.19 5.45
C VAL A 97 -20.09 -2.80 6.08
N PHE A 98 -21.01 -1.95 5.63
CA PHE A 98 -21.19 -0.61 6.16
C PHE A 98 -22.38 -0.55 7.12
N GLN A 99 -22.19 -0.01 8.33
CA GLN A 99 -23.26 0.32 9.30
C GLN A 99 -24.39 -0.73 9.37
N SER A 100 -24.01 -1.99 9.69
CA SER A 100 -24.91 -3.15 9.83
C SER A 100 -25.78 -3.52 8.61
N LYS A 101 -25.54 -2.93 7.44
CA LYS A 101 -26.17 -3.33 6.17
C LYS A 101 -25.47 -4.58 5.62
N PRO A 102 -26.12 -5.38 4.75
CA PRO A 102 -25.51 -6.58 4.18
C PRO A 102 -24.41 -6.30 3.13
N TYR A 103 -24.18 -5.03 2.76
CA TYR A 103 -23.28 -4.62 1.69
C TYR A 103 -22.25 -3.57 2.15
N CYS A 104 -21.18 -3.38 1.38
CA CYS A 104 -20.21 -2.29 1.59
C CYS A 104 -20.81 -0.94 1.18
N LEU A 105 -20.09 0.18 1.40
CA LEU A 105 -20.57 1.52 1.10
C LEU A 105 -21.00 1.67 -0.38
N ASP A 106 -20.16 1.25 -1.32
CA ASP A 106 -20.43 1.30 -2.76
C ASP A 106 -21.66 0.49 -3.16
N HIS A 107 -21.72 -0.77 -2.71
CA HIS A 107 -22.87 -1.64 -3.04
C HIS A 107 -24.13 -1.28 -2.26
N CYS A 108 -24.03 -0.61 -1.10
CA CYS A 108 -25.19 0.02 -0.48
C CYS A 108 -25.74 1.13 -1.36
N ALA A 109 -24.88 1.99 -1.91
CA ALA A 109 -25.34 2.99 -2.87
C ALA A 109 -26.05 2.31 -4.04
N GLN A 110 -25.48 1.25 -4.62
CA GLN A 110 -26.10 0.54 -5.74
C GLN A 110 -27.42 -0.18 -5.40
N ALA A 111 -27.54 -0.76 -4.21
CA ALA A 111 -28.75 -1.47 -3.77
C ALA A 111 -29.91 -0.52 -3.42
N PHE A 112 -29.60 0.64 -2.85
CA PHE A 112 -30.59 1.56 -2.28
C PHE A 112 -30.89 2.76 -3.18
N VAL A 113 -30.10 3.01 -4.24
CA VAL A 113 -30.50 3.90 -5.34
C VAL A 113 -31.32 3.09 -6.34
N GLY A 114 -32.53 3.56 -6.66
CA GLY A 114 -33.52 2.82 -7.44
C GLY A 114 -32.97 2.13 -8.69
N SER A 115 -33.29 0.86 -8.83
CA SER A 115 -32.90 -0.07 -9.89
C SER A 115 -33.09 0.49 -11.30
N ASN A 116 -32.05 1.08 -11.91
CA ASN A 116 -31.95 1.17 -13.37
C ASN A 116 -30.51 1.39 -13.85
N ARG A 117 -29.72 0.31 -13.97
CA ARG A 117 -28.78 0.18 -15.09
C ARG A 117 -28.42 -1.28 -15.30
N LYS A 118 -28.53 -1.66 -16.56
CA LYS A 118 -28.71 -3.01 -17.07
C LYS A 118 -27.41 -3.81 -16.99
N THR A 119 -27.65 -5.10 -16.84
CA THR A 119 -26.82 -6.25 -17.18
C THR A 119 -25.93 -6.04 -18.41
N SER A 120 -24.80 -6.78 -18.38
CA SER A 120 -24.06 -7.35 -19.51
C SER A 120 -23.36 -6.39 -20.49
N ASP A 121 -22.03 -6.31 -20.39
CA ASP A 121 -21.14 -6.06 -21.53
C ASP A 121 -20.36 -7.35 -21.87
N ASN A 122 -20.99 -8.14 -22.73
CA ASN A 122 -20.49 -8.79 -23.95
C ASN A 122 -19.14 -9.56 -23.98
N SER A 123 -19.23 -10.87 -24.25
CA SER A 123 -18.28 -11.72 -25.02
C SER A 123 -19.00 -13.07 -25.23
N SER A 124 -19.34 -13.59 -26.42
CA SER A 124 -18.91 -13.36 -27.80
C SER A 124 -20.09 -13.52 -28.77
#